data_AF-A0A956KQN9-F1
#
_entry.id   AF-A0A956KQN9-F1
#
_cell.length_a   1.000
_cell.length_b   1.000
_cell.length_c   1.000
_cell.angle_alpha   90.00
_cell.angle_beta   90.00
_cell.angle_gamma   90.00
#
_symmetry.space_group_name_H-M   'P 1'
#
loop_
_entity.id
_entity.type
_entity.pdbx_description
1 polymer ?
#
loop_
_entity_poly.entity_id
_entity_poly.type
_entity_poly.pdbx_seq_one_letter_code
_entity_poly.pdbx_strand_id
1 'polypeptide(L)'
;VFIMKHIIHDWDDARCSKLLRNCRAAMDGQGRVICVDAVLPPLGDTAATPAKLLDLNMLVSFQGKERTREQWEQLFADAGLR
;
A
#
# COMPACT_ATOMS: atom_id res chain seq x y z
N VAL A 1 16.29 -4.50 5.72
CA VAL A 1 15.39 -3.74 4.82
C VAL A 1 14.40 -4.71 4.23
N PHE A 2 13.11 -4.42 4.31
CA PHE A 2 12.04 -5.21 3.67
C PHE A 2 11.55 -4.43 2.44
N ILE A 3 11.61 -5.04 1.26
CA ILE A 3 11.09 -4.45 0.03
C ILE A 3 9.88 -5.27 -0.40
N MET A 4 8.76 -4.59 -0.65
CA MET A 4 7.50 -5.19 -1.07
C MET A 4 7.01 -4.45 -2.31
N LYS A 5 7.13 -5.11 -3.46
CA LYS A 5 6.70 -4.57 -4.75
C LYS A 5 5.50 -5.37 -5.24
N HIS A 6 4.36 -4.72 -5.46
CA HIS A 6 3.12 -5.41 -5.87
C HIS A 6 2.71 -6.49 -4.88
N ILE A 7 2.63 -6.10 -3.60
CA ILE A 7 2.25 -7.00 -2.50
C ILE A 7 1.19 -6.35 -1.61
N ILE A 8 1.36 -5.07 -1.23
CA ILE A 8 0.46 -4.47 -0.24
C ILE A 8 -0.89 -4.14 -0.88
N HIS A 9 -0.94 -3.88 -2.18
CA HIS A 9 -2.19 -3.61 -2.89
C HIS A 9 -3.16 -4.80 -2.99
N ASP A 10 -2.69 -6.05 -2.82
CA ASP A 10 -3.50 -7.27 -3.01
C ASP A 10 -4.55 -7.51 -1.91
N TRP A 11 -4.43 -6.79 -0.79
CA TRP A 11 -5.20 -7.08 0.43
C TRP A 11 -5.94 -5.86 0.97
N ASP A 12 -6.96 -6.15 1.79
CA ASP A 12 -7.65 -5.15 2.59
C ASP A 12 -6.73 -4.49 3.64
N ASP A 13 -7.14 -3.31 4.12
CA ASP A 13 -6.32 -2.49 5.03
C ASP A 13 -5.99 -3.21 6.34
N ALA A 14 -6.86 -4.11 6.83
CA ALA A 14 -6.63 -4.86 8.06
C ALA A 14 -5.50 -5.89 7.89
N ARG A 15 -5.49 -6.61 6.76
CA ARG A 15 -4.44 -7.57 6.40
C ARG A 15 -3.13 -6.86 6.09
N CYS A 16 -3.16 -5.76 5.33
CA CYS A 16 -1.98 -4.94 5.07
C CYS A 16 -1.35 -4.43 6.38
N SER A 17 -2.18 -3.90 7.28
CA SER A 17 -1.72 -3.42 8.60
C SER A 17 -1.09 -4.54 9.43
N LYS A 18 -1.67 -5.75 9.40
CA LYS A 18 -1.11 -6.91 10.08
C LYS A 18 0.27 -7.27 9.52
N LEU A 19 0.42 -7.31 8.20
CA LEU A 19 1.71 -7.57 7.54
C LEU A 19 2.77 -6.53 7.90
N LEU A 20 2.42 -5.24 7.80
CA LEU A 20 3.32 -4.13 8.11
C LEU A 20 3.75 -4.13 9.58
N ARG A 21 2.84 -4.43 10.52
CA ARG A 21 3.17 -4.59 11.95
C ARG A 21 4.13 -5.75 12.20
N ASN A 22 3.98 -6.86 11.48
CA ASN A 22 4.92 -7.97 11.56
C ASN A 22 6.31 -7.56 11.06
N CYS A 23 6.39 -6.82 9.94
CA CYS A 23 7.64 -6.24 9.48
C CYS A 23 8.24 -5.31 10.54
N ARG A 24 7.43 -4.43 11.16
CA ARG A 24 7.87 -3.54 12.23
C ARG A 24 8.45 -4.28 13.43
N ALA A 25 7.81 -5.37 13.85
CA ALA A 25 8.27 -6.18 14.98
C ALA A 25 9.57 -6.96 14.69
N ALA A 26 9.80 -7.35 13.43
CA ALA A 26 11.00 -8.05 13.01
C ALA A 26 12.20 -7.13 12.74
N MET A 27 11.98 -5.81 12.66
CA MET A 27 13.05 -4.84 12.46
C MET A 27 13.73 -4.48 13.77
N ASP A 28 15.06 -4.32 13.72
CA ASP A 28 15.77 -3.53 14.72
C ASP A 28 15.44 -2.04 14.56
N GLY A 29 15.91 -1.19 15.48
CA GLY A 29 15.58 0.24 15.48
C GLY A 29 15.97 1.02 14.21
N GLN A 30 16.75 0.43 13.29
CA GLN A 30 17.22 1.07 12.05
C GLN A 30 16.63 0.44 10.77
N GLY A 31 15.80 -0.59 10.92
CA GLY A 31 15.12 -1.24 9.80
C GLY A 31 14.18 -0.30 9.04
N ARG A 32 13.98 -0.61 7.75
CA ARG A 32 13.04 0.12 6.88
C ARG A 32 12.20 -0.85 6.06
N VAL A 33 10.95 -0.43 5.82
CA VAL A 33 10.04 -1.06 4.86
C VAL A 33 9.93 -0.15 3.65
N ILE A 34 10.10 -0.70 2.46
CA ILE A 34 9.94 0.02 1.18
C ILE A 34 8.79 -0.66 0.44
N CYS A 35 7.72 0.08 0.21
CA CYS A 35 6.61 -0.33 -0.64
C CYS A 35 6.78 0.29 -2.03
N VAL A 36 6.64 -0.55 -3.05
CA VAL A 36 6.68 -0.15 -4.46
C VAL A 36 5.36 -0.59 -5.08
N ASP A 37 4.36 0.28 -4.98
CA ASP A 37 3.02 0.09 -5.53
C ASP A 37 2.55 1.35 -6.27
N ALA A 38 1.46 1.22 -7.03
CA ALA A 38 0.91 2.37 -7.72
C ALA A 38 0.29 3.33 -6.70
N VAL A 39 0.37 4.62 -7.03
CA VAL A 39 -0.25 5.67 -6.24
C VAL A 39 -1.38 6.25 -7.07
N LEU A 40 -2.61 6.13 -6.57
CA LEU A 40 -3.74 6.76 -7.20
C LEU A 40 -3.61 8.28 -7.12
N PRO A 41 -3.97 9.00 -8.19
CA PRO A 41 -4.09 10.45 -8.10
C PRO A 41 -5.21 10.83 -7.13
N PRO A 42 -5.23 12.08 -6.64
CA PRO A 42 -6.28 12.57 -5.77
C PRO A 42 -7.68 12.39 -6.38
N LEU A 43 -8.68 12.24 -5.51
CA LEU A 43 -10.07 12.13 -5.95
C LEU A 43 -10.48 13.33 -6.80
N GLY A 44 -11.16 13.08 -7.92
CA GLY A 44 -11.61 14.12 -8.85
C GLY A 44 -10.60 14.44 -9.96
N ASP A 45 -9.37 13.95 -9.88
CA ASP A 45 -8.43 13.98 -11.01
C ASP A 45 -8.96 13.08 -12.13
N THR A 46 -9.12 13.61 -13.34
CA THR A 46 -9.63 12.89 -14.53
C THR A 46 -8.53 12.42 -15.48
N ALA A 47 -7.26 12.72 -15.20
CA ALA A 47 -6.14 12.30 -16.03
C ALA A 47 -6.11 10.78 -16.18
N ALA A 48 -5.85 10.30 -17.39
CA ALA A 48 -5.68 8.88 -17.65
C ALA A 48 -4.32 8.44 -17.08
N THR A 49 -4.34 7.51 -16.12
CA THR A 49 -3.12 6.95 -15.53
C THR A 49 -3.21 5.42 -15.52
N PRO A 50 -2.08 4.71 -15.68
CA PRO A 50 -2.05 3.25 -15.53
C PRO A 50 -2.53 2.78 -14.14
N ALA A 51 -2.33 3.60 -13.10
CA ALA A 51 -2.78 3.29 -11.74
C ALA A 51 -4.30 3.10 -11.65
N LYS A 52 -5.09 3.89 -12.38
CA LYS A 52 -6.56 3.73 -12.42
C LYS A 52 -7.00 2.43 -13.09
N LEU A 53 -6.31 2.03 -14.17
CA LEU A 53 -6.58 0.74 -14.82
C LEU A 53 -6.18 -0.44 -13.94
N LEU A 54 -5.07 -0.30 -13.21
CA LEU A 54 -4.61 -1.29 -12.24
C LEU A 54 -5.59 -1.42 -11.08
N ASP A 55 -6.13 -0.32 -10.56
CA ASP A 55 -7.14 -0.34 -9.49
C ASP A 55 -8.44 -1.05 -9.91
N LEU A 56 -8.87 -0.87 -11.17
CA LEU A 56 -9.97 -1.66 -11.73
C LEU A 56 -9.63 -3.16 -11.80
N ASN A 57 -8.38 -3.52 -12.10
CA ASN A 57 -7.94 -4.92 -12.03
C ASN A 57 -8.00 -5.45 -10.59
N MET A 58 -7.55 -4.65 -9.61
CA MET A 58 -7.62 -4.99 -8.19
C MET A 58 -9.06 -5.25 -7.75
N LEU A 59 -10.00 -4.40 -8.17
CA LEU A 59 -11.41 -4.56 -7.86
C LEU A 59 -12.01 -5.88 -8.38
N VAL A 60 -11.56 -6.36 -9.54
CA VAL A 60 -12.12 -7.57 -10.18
C VAL A 60 -11.42 -8.84 -9.73
N SER A 61 -10.11 -8.79 -9.52
CA SER A 61 -9.28 -9.99 -9.35
C SER A 61 -8.86 -10.24 -7.90
N PHE A 62 -8.90 -9.23 -7.03
CA PHE A 62 -8.36 -9.28 -5.68
C PHE A 62 -9.33 -8.72 -4.64
N GLN A 63 -9.05 -8.93 -3.36
CA GLN A 63 -9.74 -8.23 -2.25
C GLN A 63 -8.99 -6.94 -1.86
N GLY A 64 -8.20 -6.44 -2.80
CA GLY A 64 -7.26 -5.35 -2.64
C GLY A 64 -7.73 -4.07 -3.31
N LYS A 65 -6.87 -3.07 -3.28
CA LYS A 65 -7.08 -1.77 -3.95
C LYS A 65 -5.75 -1.05 -4.12
N GLU A 66 -5.67 -0.23 -5.16
CA GLU A 66 -4.70 0.84 -5.17
C GLU A 66 -5.12 1.93 -4.19
N ARG A 67 -4.14 2.69 -3.70
CA ARG A 67 -4.36 3.71 -2.68
C ARG A 67 -3.79 5.05 -3.13
N THR A 68 -4.43 6.12 -2.69
CA THR A 68 -3.88 7.48 -2.77
C THR A 68 -2.66 7.60 -1.85
N ARG A 69 -1.86 8.66 -2.04
CA ARG A 69 -0.70 8.92 -1.18
C ARG A 69 -1.10 9.01 0.29
N GLU A 70 -2.18 9.71 0.59
CA GLU A 70 -2.67 9.95 1.95
C GLU A 70 -3.11 8.63 2.59
N GLN A 71 -3.76 7.75 1.84
CA GLN A 71 -4.15 6.42 2.30
C GLN A 71 -2.93 5.50 2.55
N TRP A 72 -1.91 5.59 1.70
CA TRP A 72 -0.65 4.87 1.91
C TRP A 72 0.05 5.33 3.20
N GLU A 73 0.15 6.65 3.39
CA GLU A 73 0.77 7.25 4.58
C GLU A 73 0.01 6.85 5.86
N GLN A 74 -1.33 6.89 5.85
CA GLN A 74 -2.14 6.45 6.98
C GLN A 74 -1.94 4.97 7.31
N LEU A 75 -1.93 4.10 6.29
CA LEU A 75 -1.73 2.65 6.47
C LEU A 75 -0.37 2.33 7.10
N PHE A 76 0.68 3.06 6.71
CA PHE A 76 2.01 2.92 7.29
C PHE A 76 2.08 3.48 8.72
N ALA A 77 1.46 4.64 8.97
CA ALA A 77 1.39 5.25 10.28
C ALA A 77 0.68 4.33 11.30
N ASP A 78 -0.43 3.71 10.91
CA ASP A 78 -1.18 2.75 11.73
C ASP A 78 -0.38 1.48 12.09
N ALA A 79 0.69 1.20 11.33
CA ALA A 79 1.63 0.13 11.58
C ALA A 79 2.92 0.57 12.32
N GLY A 80 3.03 1.84 12.73
CA GLY A 80 4.23 2.39 13.37
C GLY A 80 5.42 2.56 12.41
N LEU A 81 5.12 2.80 11.13
CA LEU A 81 6.09 3.02 10.05
C LEU A 81 5.91 4.42 9.44
N ARG A 82 6.88 4.83 8.62
CA ARG A 82 6.88 6.10 7.87
C ARG A 82 7.39 5.87 6.46
#